data_AF-A0A357Z2Q7-F1
#
_entry.id   AF-A0A357Z2Q7-F1
#
_cell.length_a   1.000
_cell.length_b   1.000
_cell.length_c   1.000
_cell.angle_alpha   90.00
_cell.angle_beta   90.00
_cell.angle_gamma   90.00
#
_symmetry.space_group_name_H-M   'P 1'
#
loop_
_entity.id
_entity.type
_entity.pdbx_description
1 polymer ?
#
loop_
_entity_poly.entity_id
_entity_poly.type
_entity_poly.pdbx_seq_one_letter_code
_entity_poly.pdbx_strand_id
1 'polypeptide(L)'
;GEAPFDSRRKMMSAVHARPEGGFVQFTTGAPDMILKKCTQAYRGGRVVPLTDEIRREAAAENRRMGGKALRVLAAACRTYDAPPKDFAPETLEKDLVFVGLAGMIDPVRPEVPPAVQKCRKAGIRPVMITGDHRVTAAAIARELGIIHSD
;
A
#
# COMPACT_ATOMS: atom_id res chain seq x y z
N GLY A 1 -15.53 15.10 1.01
CA GLY A 1 -16.19 13.90 0.44
C GLY A 1 -15.14 12.86 0.13
N GLU A 2 -15.54 11.63 -0.22
CA GLU A 2 -14.60 10.54 -0.42
C GLU A 2 -14.98 9.61 -1.57
N ALA A 3 -13.96 9.00 -2.16
CA ALA A 3 -14.06 7.73 -2.87
C ALA A 3 -13.62 6.63 -1.89
N PRO A 4 -14.56 5.83 -1.34
CA PRO A 4 -14.22 4.84 -0.32
C PRO A 4 -13.31 3.75 -0.89
N PHE A 5 -12.75 2.92 0.00
CA PHE A 5 -11.91 1.81 -0.43
C PHE A 5 -12.68 0.82 -1.32
N ASP A 6 -12.06 0.41 -2.42
CA ASP A 6 -12.56 -0.66 -3.28
C ASP A 6 -11.47 -1.71 -3.48
N SER A 7 -11.84 -2.99 -3.42
CA SER A 7 -10.90 -4.10 -3.50
C SER A 7 -10.30 -4.31 -4.90
N ARG A 8 -10.97 -3.84 -5.96
CA ARG A 8 -10.45 -3.91 -7.34
C ARG A 8 -9.42 -2.80 -7.57
N ARG A 9 -9.69 -1.60 -7.07
CA ARG A 9 -8.78 -0.43 -7.15
C ARG A 9 -7.64 -0.49 -6.13
N LYS A 10 -7.87 -1.12 -4.98
CA LYS A 10 -6.96 -1.24 -3.83
C LYS A 10 -6.50 0.10 -3.25
N MET A 11 -7.38 1.10 -3.27
CA MET A 11 -7.12 2.42 -2.71
C MET A 11 -8.42 3.12 -2.29
N MET A 12 -8.27 4.17 -1.50
CA MET A 12 -9.32 5.13 -1.16
C MET A 12 -8.80 6.55 -1.30
N SER A 13 -9.71 7.51 -1.47
CA SER A 13 -9.40 8.94 -1.54
C SER A 13 -10.36 9.75 -0.67
N ALA A 14 -9.84 10.69 0.12
CA ALA A 14 -10.62 11.61 0.92
C ALA A 14 -10.22 13.05 0.63
N VAL A 15 -11.21 13.93 0.48
CA VAL A 15 -11.03 15.35 0.16
C VAL A 15 -11.48 16.21 1.32
N HIS A 16 -10.61 17.12 1.74
CA HIS A 16 -10.78 18.02 2.87
C HIS A 16 -10.58 19.48 2.42
N ALA A 17 -11.35 20.40 3.00
CA ALA A 17 -11.07 21.83 2.87
C ALA A 17 -9.79 22.17 3.64
N ARG A 18 -8.98 23.08 3.11
CA ARG A 18 -7.78 23.57 3.78
C ARG A 18 -8.06 24.87 4.54
N PRO A 19 -7.44 25.09 5.71
CA PRO A 19 -7.61 26.32 6.48
C PRO A 19 -7.27 27.59 5.69
N GLU A 20 -6.24 27.54 4.85
CA GLU A 20 -5.78 28.64 4.00
C GLU A 20 -6.61 28.85 2.72
N GLY A 21 -7.64 28.04 2.51
CA GLY A 21 -8.45 28.05 1.30
C GLY A 21 -8.09 26.94 0.30
N GLY A 22 -9.06 26.58 -0.53
CA GLY A 22 -9.00 25.44 -1.43
C GLY A 22 -9.13 24.09 -0.71
N PHE A 23 -8.72 23.03 -1.39
CA PHE A 23 -8.95 21.65 -0.96
C PHE A 23 -7.69 20.80 -1.13
N VAL A 24 -7.57 19.77 -0.30
CA VAL A 24 -6.58 18.71 -0.42
C VAL A 24 -7.27 17.36 -0.46
N GLN A 25 -6.89 16.55 -1.44
CA GLN A 25 -7.17 15.13 -1.48
C GLN A 25 -5.97 14.36 -0.95
N PHE A 26 -6.24 13.39 -0.09
CA PHE A 26 -5.31 12.33 0.25
C PHE A 26 -5.80 11.02 -0.32
N THR A 27 -4.90 10.28 -0.97
CA THR A 27 -5.17 8.94 -1.50
C THR A 27 -4.18 7.96 -0.89
N THR A 28 -4.69 6.88 -0.32
CA THR A 28 -3.88 5.81 0.27
C THR A 28 -4.27 4.46 -0.32
N GLY A 29 -3.30 3.55 -0.46
CA GLY A 29 -3.58 2.26 -1.05
C GLY A 29 -2.35 1.41 -1.33
N ALA A 30 -2.53 0.37 -2.14
CA ALA A 30 -1.45 -0.52 -2.57
C ALA A 30 -0.38 0.27 -3.36
N PRO A 31 0.93 0.13 -3.03
CA PRO A 31 1.98 0.94 -3.62
C PRO A 31 2.04 0.94 -5.15
N ASP A 32 1.88 -0.24 -5.77
CA ASP A 32 1.86 -0.41 -7.22
C ASP A 32 0.66 0.26 -7.88
N MET A 33 -0.48 0.30 -7.19
CA MET A 33 -1.70 0.91 -7.70
C MET A 33 -1.64 2.44 -7.58
N ILE A 34 -1.15 2.96 -6.46
CA ILE A 34 -0.99 4.41 -6.25
C ILE A 34 0.03 5.00 -7.23
N LEU A 35 1.18 4.34 -7.42
CA LEU A 35 2.21 4.83 -8.34
C LEU A 35 1.68 4.97 -9.78
N LYS A 36 0.75 4.11 -10.22
CA LYS A 36 0.11 4.21 -11.55
C LYS A 36 -0.77 5.46 -11.70
N LYS A 37 -1.26 6.03 -10.59
CA LYS A 37 -2.10 7.24 -10.57
C LYS A 37 -1.29 8.53 -10.38
N CYS A 38 0.00 8.41 -10.08
CA CYS A 38 0.88 9.54 -9.82
C CYS A 38 1.60 10.00 -11.10
N THR A 39 1.65 11.32 -11.29
CA THR A 39 2.45 12.00 -12.32
C THR A 39 3.60 12.81 -11.71
N GLN A 40 3.50 13.11 -10.41
CA GLN A 40 4.46 13.89 -9.65
C GLN A 40 4.84 13.16 -8.35
N ALA A 41 5.89 13.64 -7.68
CA ALA A 41 6.36 13.12 -6.40
C ALA A 41 6.87 14.25 -5.50
N TYR A 42 6.75 14.06 -4.19
CA TYR A 42 7.36 14.95 -3.21
C TYR A 42 8.80 14.49 -2.91
N ARG A 43 9.79 15.34 -3.19
CA ARG A 43 11.21 15.03 -2.97
C ARG A 43 11.96 16.28 -2.49
N GLY A 44 12.60 16.18 -1.32
CA GLY A 44 13.41 17.27 -0.76
C GLY A 44 12.62 18.56 -0.51
N GLY A 45 11.38 18.44 -0.01
CA GLY A 45 10.52 19.60 0.32
C GLY A 45 9.77 20.22 -0.86
N ARG A 46 9.91 19.67 -2.08
CA ARG A 46 9.25 20.20 -3.29
C ARG A 46 8.58 19.10 -4.10
N VAL A 47 7.62 19.50 -4.91
CA VAL A 47 6.98 18.62 -5.90
C VAL A 47 7.84 18.60 -7.17
N VAL A 48 8.12 17.41 -7.68
CA VAL A 48 8.88 17.16 -8.91
C VAL A 48 8.14 16.15 -9.79
N PRO A 49 8.44 16.07 -11.11
CA PRO A 49 7.91 15.01 -11.95
C PRO A 49 8.26 13.62 -11.39
N LEU A 50 7.32 12.67 -11.43
CA LEU A 50 7.57 11.30 -11.02
C LEU A 50 8.36 10.57 -12.11
N THR A 51 9.68 10.62 -12.00
CA THR A 51 10.62 9.96 -12.93
C THR A 51 10.65 8.45 -12.73
N ASP A 52 11.14 7.72 -13.73
CA ASP A 52 11.34 6.27 -13.62
C ASP A 52 12.34 5.89 -12.52
N GLU A 53 13.29 6.77 -12.23
CA GLU A 53 14.21 6.59 -11.10
C GLU A 53 13.45 6.57 -9.78
N ILE A 54 12.59 7.56 -9.51
CA ILE A 54 11.77 7.62 -8.30
C ILE A 54 10.81 6.41 -8.24
N ARG A 55 10.25 5.99 -9.37
CA ARG A 55 9.41 4.77 -9.43
C ARG A 55 10.20 3.52 -9.02
N ARG A 56 11.44 3.38 -9.52
CA ARG A 56 12.31 2.25 -9.18
C ARG A 56 12.73 2.27 -7.71
N GLU A 57 13.06 3.44 -7.17
CA GLU A 57 13.36 3.63 -5.74
C GLU A 57 12.17 3.20 -4.87
N ALA A 58 10.97 3.71 -5.14
CA ALA A 58 9.76 3.35 -4.39
C ALA A 58 9.44 1.84 -4.49
N ALA A 59 9.60 1.24 -5.67
CA ALA A 59 9.41 -0.19 -5.84
C ALA A 59 10.45 -1.03 -5.08
N ALA A 60 11.70 -0.58 -5.01
CA ALA A 60 12.75 -1.22 -4.23
C ALA A 60 12.46 -1.16 -2.73
N GLU A 61 12.04 0.02 -2.23
CA GLU A 61 11.66 0.19 -0.82
C GLU A 61 10.42 -0.63 -0.44
N ASN A 62 9.41 -0.70 -1.32
CA ASN A 62 8.26 -1.58 -1.11
C ASN A 62 8.69 -3.06 -0.97
N ARG A 63 9.60 -3.54 -1.84
CA ARG A 63 10.15 -4.90 -1.73
C ARG A 63 10.94 -5.10 -0.44
N ARG A 64 11.77 -4.12 -0.06
CA ARG A 64 12.57 -4.18 1.17
C ARG A 64 11.69 -4.24 2.42
N MET A 65 10.65 -3.42 2.50
CA MET A 65 9.69 -3.42 3.60
C MET A 65 8.86 -4.71 3.62
N GLY A 66 8.33 -5.13 2.47
CA GLY A 66 7.57 -6.39 2.37
C GLY A 66 8.38 -7.63 2.72
N GLY A 67 9.69 -7.64 2.39
CA GLY A 67 10.61 -8.71 2.78
C GLY A 67 10.80 -8.84 4.30
N LYS A 68 10.48 -7.78 5.06
CA LYS A 68 10.43 -7.77 6.53
C LYS A 68 9.03 -8.04 7.07
N ALA A 69 8.17 -8.70 6.28
CA ALA A 69 6.77 -8.98 6.62
C ALA A 69 5.92 -7.73 6.94
N LEU A 70 6.33 -6.54 6.49
CA LEU A 70 5.52 -5.34 6.67
C LEU A 70 4.41 -5.30 5.61
N ARG A 71 3.20 -4.93 6.03
CA ARG A 71 2.14 -4.44 5.15
C ARG A 71 2.49 -3.01 4.76
N VAL A 72 2.69 -2.78 3.47
CA VAL A 72 3.11 -1.48 2.94
C VAL A 72 1.93 -0.78 2.28
N LEU A 73 1.69 0.47 2.66
CA LEU A 73 0.77 1.38 1.98
C LEU A 73 1.55 2.54 1.36
N ALA A 74 1.09 3.01 0.22
CA ALA A 74 1.53 4.27 -0.36
C ALA A 74 0.54 5.37 -0.03
N ALA A 75 1.05 6.59 0.15
CA ALA A 75 0.28 7.81 0.24
C ALA A 75 0.60 8.73 -0.95
N ALA A 76 -0.44 9.37 -1.47
CA ALA A 76 -0.35 10.41 -2.47
C ALA A 76 -1.35 11.53 -2.16
N CYS A 77 -1.14 12.70 -2.72
CA CYS A 77 -2.05 13.83 -2.54
C CYS A 77 -2.27 14.61 -3.85
N ARG A 78 -3.32 15.44 -3.84
CA ARG A 78 -3.60 16.42 -4.89
C ARG A 78 -4.30 17.62 -4.29
N THR A 79 -3.91 18.83 -4.70
CA THR A 79 -4.54 20.08 -4.23
C THR A 79 -5.45 20.66 -5.31
N TYR A 80 -6.48 21.38 -4.87
CA TYR A 80 -7.44 22.05 -5.73
C TYR A 80 -7.75 23.44 -5.20
N ASP A 81 -7.94 24.42 -6.08
CA ASP A 81 -8.36 25.77 -5.69
C ASP A 81 -9.87 25.84 -5.41
N ALA A 82 -10.65 25.01 -6.11
CA ALA A 82 -12.10 24.82 -5.98
C ALA A 82 -12.41 23.34 -5.68
N PRO A 83 -13.59 23.00 -5.13
CA PRO A 83 -13.92 21.60 -4.87
C PRO A 83 -13.90 20.79 -6.17
N PRO A 84 -13.47 19.51 -6.13
CA PRO A 84 -13.58 18.65 -7.29
C PRO A 84 -15.04 18.52 -7.74
N LYS A 85 -15.24 18.28 -9.04
CA LYS A 85 -16.57 18.19 -9.66
C LYS A 85 -17.47 17.17 -8.95
N ASP A 86 -16.89 16.05 -8.55
CA ASP A 86 -17.51 14.98 -7.80
C ASP A 86 -16.43 14.22 -7.02
N PHE A 87 -16.86 13.21 -6.25
CA PHE A 87 -15.98 12.35 -5.47
C PHE A 87 -15.85 10.95 -6.09
N ALA A 88 -16.11 10.80 -7.39
CA ALA A 88 -15.95 9.52 -8.06
C ALA A 88 -14.45 9.16 -8.17
N PRO A 89 -14.08 7.86 -8.07
CA PRO A 89 -12.69 7.43 -8.21
C PRO A 89 -12.00 7.94 -9.48
N GLU A 90 -12.72 8.02 -10.61
CA GLU A 90 -12.20 8.46 -11.90
C GLU A 90 -11.83 9.96 -11.92
N THR A 91 -12.52 10.74 -11.08
CA THR A 91 -12.25 12.17 -10.87
C THR A 91 -11.06 12.36 -9.93
N LEU A 92 -11.04 11.59 -8.83
CA LEU A 92 -10.06 11.77 -7.75
C LEU A 92 -8.71 11.08 -8.03
N GLU A 93 -8.71 9.85 -8.53
CA GLU A 93 -7.54 8.96 -8.55
C GLU A 93 -6.70 9.09 -9.83
N LYS A 94 -6.27 10.33 -10.13
CA LYS A 94 -5.40 10.67 -11.27
C LYS A 94 -4.56 11.92 -11.00
N ASP A 95 -3.46 12.04 -11.74
CA ASP A 95 -2.49 13.15 -11.67
C ASP A 95 -2.01 13.44 -10.24
N LEU A 96 -1.81 12.39 -9.46
CA LEU A 96 -1.46 12.52 -8.05
C LEU A 96 0.02 12.86 -7.86
N VAL A 97 0.31 13.45 -6.70
CA VAL A 97 1.66 13.64 -6.16
C VAL A 97 1.96 12.49 -5.21
N PHE A 98 2.88 11.61 -5.56
CA PHE A 98 3.36 10.56 -4.67
C PHE A 98 4.08 11.16 -3.47
N VAL A 99 3.66 10.84 -2.25
CA VAL A 99 4.25 11.37 -1.01
C VAL A 99 5.26 10.39 -0.43
N GLY A 100 4.91 9.10 -0.36
CA GLY A 100 5.81 8.10 0.21
C GLY A 100 5.14 6.77 0.55
N LEU A 101 5.90 5.92 1.24
CA LEU A 101 5.49 4.61 1.72
C LEU A 101 5.46 4.57 3.25
N ALA A 102 4.51 3.85 3.80
CA ALA A 102 4.44 3.52 5.22
C ALA A 102 4.34 1.98 5.37
N GLY A 103 5.22 1.41 6.18
CA GLY A 103 5.19 -0.01 6.55
C GLY A 103 4.59 -0.18 7.95
N MET A 104 3.62 -1.07 8.08
CA MET A 104 3.05 -1.50 9.36
C MET A 104 3.20 -3.01 9.51
N ILE A 105 3.51 -3.47 10.71
CA ILE A 105 3.57 -4.89 11.01
C ILE A 105 2.20 -5.35 11.52
N ASP A 106 1.68 -6.43 10.93
CA ASP A 106 0.58 -7.20 11.50
C ASP A 106 1.21 -8.45 12.13
N PRO A 107 1.47 -8.45 13.46
CA PRO A 107 2.22 -9.52 14.07
C PRO A 107 1.45 -10.83 14.00
N VAL A 108 2.16 -11.91 13.73
CA VAL A 108 1.62 -13.26 13.81
C VAL A 108 1.12 -13.52 15.23
N ARG A 109 -0.08 -14.10 15.36
CA ARG A 109 -0.60 -14.46 16.68
C ARG A 109 0.26 -15.58 17.30
N PRO A 110 0.65 -15.49 18.59
CA PRO A 110 1.58 -16.44 19.22
C PRO A 110 1.18 -17.91 19.12
N GLU A 111 -0.12 -18.21 19.00
CA GLU A 111 -0.68 -19.55 18.88
C GLU A 111 -0.53 -20.16 17.47
N VAL A 112 -0.24 -19.37 16.44
CA VAL A 112 -0.22 -19.85 15.05
C VAL A 112 1.00 -20.74 14.75
N PRO A 113 2.26 -20.37 15.10
CA PRO A 113 3.41 -21.24 14.87
C PRO A 113 3.25 -22.66 15.44
N PRO A 114 2.85 -22.88 16.72
CA PRO A 114 2.67 -24.23 17.24
C PRO A 114 1.52 -24.98 16.56
N ALA A 115 0.45 -24.31 16.14
CA ALA A 115 -0.64 -24.92 15.40
C ALA A 115 -0.19 -25.44 14.02
N VAL A 116 0.56 -24.62 13.27
CA VAL A 116 1.11 -25.01 11.96
C VAL A 116 2.03 -26.23 12.08
N GLN A 117 2.89 -26.25 13.11
CA GLN A 117 3.76 -27.41 13.38
C GLN A 117 2.96 -28.67 13.72
N LYS A 118 1.90 -28.55 14.53
CA LYS A 118 1.03 -29.68 14.90
C LYS A 118 0.33 -30.28 13.68
N CYS A 119 -0.21 -29.43 12.79
CA CYS A 119 -0.82 -29.89 11.53
C CYS A 119 0.18 -30.68 10.68
N ARG A 120 1.41 -30.17 10.52
CA ARG A 120 2.45 -30.84 9.73
C ARG A 120 2.87 -32.19 10.33
N LYS A 121 3.05 -32.27 11.64
CA LYS A 121 3.35 -33.54 12.34
C LYS A 121 2.25 -34.59 12.16
N ALA A 122 1.01 -34.15 11.96
CA ALA A 122 -0.13 -35.02 11.67
C ALA A 122 -0.28 -35.36 10.18
N GLY A 123 0.66 -34.96 9.30
CA GLY A 123 0.58 -35.19 7.86
C GLY A 123 -0.40 -34.26 7.11
N ILE A 124 -0.92 -33.21 7.77
CA ILE A 124 -1.82 -32.23 7.16
C ILE A 124 -0.97 -31.13 6.52
N ARG A 125 -1.26 -30.79 5.26
CA ARG A 125 -0.61 -29.69 4.52
C ARG A 125 -1.30 -28.35 4.81
N PRO A 126 -0.67 -27.41 5.54
CA PRO A 126 -1.23 -26.07 5.75
C PRO A 126 -1.16 -25.23 4.46
N VAL A 127 -2.16 -24.39 4.21
CA VAL A 127 -2.23 -23.48 3.06
C VAL A 127 -2.59 -22.07 3.55
N MET A 128 -1.86 -21.05 3.08
CA MET A 128 -2.17 -19.64 3.36
C MET A 128 -3.01 -19.06 2.22
N ILE A 129 -4.14 -18.43 2.56
CA ILE A 129 -4.98 -17.65 1.63
C ILE A 129 -5.01 -16.22 2.16
N THR A 130 -4.46 -15.27 1.41
CA THR A 130 -4.40 -13.86 1.82
C THR A 130 -4.56 -12.92 0.62
N GLY A 131 -5.12 -11.73 0.87
CA GLY A 131 -5.20 -10.63 -0.08
C GLY A 131 -3.96 -9.73 -0.09
N ASP A 132 -2.98 -10.01 0.77
CA ASP A 132 -1.76 -9.22 0.90
C ASP A 132 -0.85 -9.30 -0.33
N HIS A 133 0.07 -8.34 -0.40
CA HIS A 133 1.09 -8.34 -1.43
C HIS A 133 2.00 -9.57 -1.32
N ARG A 134 2.31 -10.20 -2.47
CA ARG A 134 3.04 -11.48 -2.56
C ARG A 134 4.30 -11.55 -1.71
N VAL A 135 5.08 -10.46 -1.67
CA VAL A 135 6.34 -10.40 -0.92
C VAL A 135 6.10 -10.51 0.58
N THR A 136 5.12 -9.77 1.11
CA THR A 136 4.73 -9.79 2.53
C THR A 136 4.16 -11.16 2.91
N ALA A 137 3.23 -11.69 2.10
CA ALA A 137 2.64 -13.00 2.32
C ALA A 137 3.70 -14.11 2.36
N ALA A 138 4.66 -14.08 1.43
CA ALA A 138 5.76 -15.04 1.41
C ALA A 138 6.69 -14.92 2.62
N ALA A 139 6.93 -13.70 3.13
CA ALA A 139 7.73 -13.51 4.33
C ALA A 139 7.03 -14.13 5.56
N ILE A 140 5.74 -13.84 5.76
CA ILE A 140 4.93 -14.42 6.85
C ILE A 140 4.83 -15.95 6.71
N ALA A 141 4.62 -16.46 5.49
CA ALA A 141 4.51 -17.89 5.26
C ALA A 141 5.81 -18.65 5.57
N ARG A 142 6.98 -18.04 5.37
CA ARG A 142 8.28 -18.59 5.80
C ARG A 142 8.44 -18.56 7.31
N GLU A 143 8.10 -17.45 7.95
CA GLU A 143 8.12 -17.30 9.41
C GLU A 143 7.26 -18.37 10.10
N LEU A 144 6.08 -18.65 9.53
CA LEU A 144 5.17 -19.70 10.00
C LEU A 144 5.60 -21.13 9.64
N GLY A 145 6.62 -21.31 8.79
CA GLY A 145 7.01 -22.61 8.27
C GLY A 145 5.95 -23.26 7.37
N ILE A 146 5.07 -22.47 6.74
CA ILE A 146 4.10 -22.96 5.75
C ILE A 146 4.85 -23.31 4.45
N ILE A 147 5.74 -22.43 4.02
CA ILE A 147 6.68 -22.66 2.91
C ILE A 147 8.11 -22.69 3.44
N HIS A 148 8.97 -23.47 2.81
CA HIS A 148 10.41 -23.47 3.08
C HIS A 148 11.14 -22.67 2.01
N SER A 149 12.31 -22.14 2.37
CA SER A 149 13.27 -21.71 1.37
C SER A 149 13.82 -22.98 0.74
N ASP A 150 13.64 -23.14 -0.57
CA ASP A 150 14.57 -23.96 -1.35
C ASP A 150 15.94 -23.24 -1.38
#